data_AF-A0A522S8K8-F1
#
_entry.id   AF-A0A522S8K8-F1
#
_cell.length_a   1.000
_cell.length_b   1.000
_cell.length_c   1.000
_cell.angle_alpha   90.00
_cell.angle_beta   90.00
_cell.angle_gamma   90.00
#
_symmetry.space_group_name_H-M   'P 1'
#
loop_
_entity.id
_entity.type
_entity.pdbx_description
1 polymer ?
#
loop_
_entity_poly.entity_id
_entity_poly.type
_entity_poly.pdbx_seq_one_letter_code
_entity_poly.pdbx_strand_id
1 'polypeptide(L)'
;ATTIWELWNGNTADPAMNSGNHVMLLGDLVVWMYEDLGGIKSDPDQAGFKKIIMKPYPVEGLDFVNASYHSVHGPIKSNWKVKDKDFNWNITVPANTTAEIYIPAKSVDDITESGKKAGEAEDVRFVKMDGSRAVFEIGSGDYHFVSNHFK
;
A
#
# COMPACT_ATOMS: atom_id res chain seq x y z
N ALA A 1 -1.99 -11.48 24.42
CA ALA A 1 -3.33 -10.92 24.18
C ALA A 1 -3.81 -11.37 22.79
N THR A 2 -5.09 -11.66 22.63
CA THR A 2 -5.71 -12.04 21.33
C THR A 2 -6.66 -10.96 20.78
N THR A 3 -6.75 -9.84 21.49
CA THR A 3 -7.57 -8.64 21.23
C THR A 3 -6.74 -7.41 21.64
N ILE A 4 -7.19 -6.22 21.24
CA ILE A 4 -6.59 -4.95 21.67
C ILE A 4 -7.17 -4.57 23.04
N TRP A 5 -6.32 -4.08 23.95
CA TRP A 5 -6.70 -3.79 25.32
C TRP A 5 -6.96 -2.30 25.52
N GLU A 6 -7.75 -1.96 26.52
CA GLU A 6 -8.07 -0.57 26.88
C GLU A 6 -6.82 0.22 27.32
N LEU A 7 -5.98 -0.43 28.13
CA LEU A 7 -4.81 0.19 28.73
C LEU A 7 -3.53 -0.57 28.35
N TRP A 8 -2.47 0.19 28.11
CA TRP A 8 -1.17 -0.33 27.67
C TRP A 8 -0.50 -1.27 28.68
N ASN A 9 -0.69 -1.00 29.98
CA ASN A 9 -0.08 -1.77 31.07
C ASN A 9 -0.91 -3.01 31.46
N GLY A 10 -2.02 -3.27 30.78
CA GLY A 10 -2.70 -4.56 30.78
C GLY A 10 -2.99 -5.15 32.14
N ASN A 11 -2.48 -6.34 32.45
CA ASN A 11 -2.74 -7.04 33.72
C ASN A 11 -2.27 -6.26 34.97
N THR A 12 -1.50 -5.19 34.80
CA THR A 12 -1.04 -4.31 35.89
C THR A 12 -1.86 -3.02 36.02
N ALA A 13 -2.88 -2.84 35.19
CA ALA A 13 -3.77 -1.68 35.28
C ALA A 13 -4.83 -1.84 36.37
N ASP A 14 -5.44 -0.72 36.75
CA ASP A 14 -6.51 -0.70 37.75
C ASP A 14 -7.71 -1.53 37.24
N PRO A 15 -8.14 -2.58 37.96
CA PRO A 15 -9.23 -3.44 37.53
C PRO A 15 -10.58 -2.72 37.40
N ALA A 16 -10.74 -1.51 37.96
CA ALA A 16 -11.95 -0.72 37.80
C ALA A 16 -12.24 -0.31 36.34
N MET A 17 -11.21 -0.20 35.49
CA MET A 17 -11.33 0.17 34.08
C MET A 17 -10.17 -0.44 33.28
N ASN A 18 -10.28 -1.75 32.98
CA ASN A 18 -9.22 -2.52 32.30
C ASN A 18 -9.82 -3.61 31.39
N SER A 19 -10.57 -3.19 30.37
CA SER A 19 -11.11 -4.13 29.38
C SER A 19 -9.98 -4.76 28.57
N GLY A 20 -9.95 -6.10 28.55
CA GLY A 20 -9.10 -6.89 27.67
C GLY A 20 -9.59 -6.95 26.22
N ASN A 21 -10.65 -6.22 25.85
CA ASN A 21 -11.18 -6.19 24.48
C ASN A 21 -11.78 -4.80 24.17
N HIS A 22 -10.93 -3.88 23.73
CA HIS A 22 -11.28 -2.50 23.44
C HIS A 22 -10.78 -2.07 22.05
N VAL A 23 -11.66 -1.45 21.27
CA VAL A 23 -11.47 -1.21 19.83
C VAL A 23 -10.69 0.05 19.45
N MET A 24 -10.15 0.81 20.41
CA MET A 24 -9.62 2.16 20.13
C MET A 24 -8.51 2.20 19.07
N LEU A 25 -7.62 1.19 19.03
CA LEU A 25 -6.54 1.15 18.03
C LEU A 25 -6.98 0.65 16.64
N LEU A 26 -8.25 0.28 16.45
CA LEU A 26 -8.77 -0.02 15.11
C LEU A 26 -8.85 1.23 14.23
N GLY A 27 -9.00 2.42 14.84
CA GLY A 27 -9.10 3.70 14.11
C GLY A 27 -7.76 4.25 13.62
N ASP A 28 -6.65 3.83 14.24
CA ASP A 28 -5.32 4.40 13.98
C ASP A 28 -4.37 3.35 13.39
N LEU A 29 -4.02 2.34 14.19
CA LEU A 29 -2.97 1.37 13.82
C LEU A 29 -3.37 0.52 12.63
N VAL A 30 -4.61 0.01 12.62
CA VAL A 30 -5.09 -0.82 11.51
C VAL A 30 -5.20 0.02 10.23
N VAL A 31 -5.69 1.26 10.32
CA VAL A 31 -5.75 2.18 9.18
C VAL A 31 -4.35 2.40 8.60
N TRP A 32 -3.35 2.69 9.43
CA TRP A 32 -1.96 2.82 9.00
C TRP A 32 -1.40 1.54 8.36
N MET A 33 -1.73 0.36 8.88
CA MET A 33 -1.33 -0.91 8.26
C MET A 33 -1.88 -1.07 6.84
N TYR A 34 -3.09 -0.59 6.56
CA TYR A 34 -3.67 -0.66 5.21
C TYR A 34 -3.20 0.48 4.31
N GLU A 35 -3.27 1.72 4.79
CA GLU A 35 -3.00 2.92 3.98
C GLU A 35 -1.52 3.12 3.70
N ASP A 36 -0.64 2.82 4.66
CA ASP A 36 0.80 3.10 4.55
C ASP A 36 1.63 1.82 4.34
N LEU A 37 1.48 0.79 5.19
CA LEU A 37 2.21 -0.46 4.97
C LEU A 37 1.70 -1.20 3.74
N GLY A 38 0.39 -1.42 3.67
CA GLY A 38 -0.28 -1.98 2.50
C GLY A 38 -0.31 -1.01 1.32
N GLY A 39 -0.27 0.30 1.57
CA GLY A 39 -0.32 1.29 0.51
C GLY A 39 -1.65 1.32 -0.21
N ILE A 40 -2.79 1.13 0.45
CA ILE A 40 -4.13 1.17 -0.17
C ILE A 40 -4.94 2.28 0.50
N LYS A 41 -5.13 3.39 -0.20
CA LYS A 41 -5.86 4.56 0.32
C LYS A 41 -6.87 5.07 -0.71
N SER A 42 -8.04 5.52 -0.26
CA SER A 42 -8.97 6.23 -1.14
C SER A 42 -8.46 7.65 -1.38
N ASP A 43 -8.56 8.10 -2.63
CA ASP A 43 -8.37 9.52 -2.93
C ASP A 43 -9.44 10.36 -2.21
N PRO A 44 -9.07 11.49 -1.57
CA PRO A 44 -10.00 12.32 -0.80
C PRO A 44 -10.98 13.11 -1.68
N ASP A 45 -10.60 13.43 -2.92
CA ASP A 45 -11.42 14.17 -3.87
C ASP A 45 -12.30 13.23 -4.71
N GLN A 46 -11.90 11.96 -4.82
CA GLN A 46 -12.63 10.89 -5.52
C GLN A 46 -12.91 9.71 -4.57
N ALA A 47 -13.82 9.97 -3.63
CA ALA A 47 -14.20 9.06 -2.56
C ALA A 47 -14.71 7.68 -3.04
N GLY A 48 -14.68 6.72 -2.12
CA GLY A 48 -15.18 5.36 -2.37
C GLY A 48 -14.26 4.50 -3.21
N PHE A 49 -12.95 4.81 -3.25
CA PHE A 49 -11.95 4.15 -4.09
C PHE A 49 -12.21 4.29 -5.60
N LYS A 50 -12.87 5.39 -6.01
CA LYS A 50 -13.03 5.70 -7.44
C LYS A 50 -11.68 6.02 -8.10
N LYS A 51 -10.85 6.78 -7.38
CA LYS A 51 -9.40 6.84 -7.57
C LYS A 51 -8.72 6.29 -6.31
N ILE A 52 -7.72 5.44 -6.51
CA ILE A 52 -6.98 4.77 -5.44
C ILE A 52 -5.59 5.39 -5.37
N ILE A 53 -5.16 5.83 -4.20
CA ILE A 53 -3.77 6.21 -3.95
C ILE A 53 -3.06 4.96 -3.46
N MET A 54 -2.12 4.45 -4.25
CA MET A 54 -1.32 3.29 -3.87
C MET A 54 0.12 3.68 -3.58
N LYS A 55 0.46 3.74 -2.28
CA LYS A 55 1.76 4.26 -1.81
C LYS A 55 2.29 3.43 -0.64
N PRO A 56 2.76 2.20 -0.88
CA PRO A 56 3.34 1.40 0.19
C PRO A 56 4.58 2.09 0.75
N TYR A 57 4.79 1.97 2.06
CA TYR A 57 5.95 2.49 2.78
C TYR A 57 6.75 1.31 3.36
N PRO A 58 7.70 0.75 2.59
CA PRO A 58 8.54 -0.33 3.11
C PRO A 58 9.42 0.20 4.26
N VAL A 59 9.30 -0.44 5.42
CA VAL A 59 10.08 -0.13 6.62
C VAL A 59 11.23 -1.11 6.79
N GLU A 60 12.31 -0.67 7.43
CA GLU A 60 13.41 -1.56 7.77
C GLU A 60 12.93 -2.70 8.68
N GLY A 61 13.40 -3.93 8.41
CA GLY A 61 12.99 -5.14 9.14
C GLY A 61 11.72 -5.82 8.62
N LEU A 62 11.05 -5.27 7.58
CA LEU A 62 9.90 -5.88 6.95
C LEU A 62 10.18 -6.21 5.48
N ASP A 63 10.22 -7.51 5.16
CA ASP A 63 10.58 -7.99 3.82
C ASP A 63 9.41 -7.97 2.84
N PHE A 64 8.17 -8.05 3.32
CA PHE A 64 6.99 -8.05 2.46
C PHE A 64 5.73 -7.63 3.22
N VAL A 65 4.73 -7.16 2.49
CA VAL A 65 3.34 -7.02 2.93
C VAL A 65 2.43 -7.53 1.83
N ASN A 66 1.42 -8.30 2.21
CA ASN A 66 0.35 -8.76 1.33
C ASN A 66 -0.99 -8.27 1.86
N ALA A 67 -1.46 -7.15 1.32
CA ALA A 67 -2.70 -6.50 1.71
C ALA A 67 -3.76 -6.64 0.60
N SER A 68 -5.01 -6.79 1.01
CA SER A 68 -6.15 -6.69 0.12
C SER A 68 -7.31 -6.00 0.80
N TYR A 69 -8.10 -5.25 0.03
CA TYR A 69 -9.28 -4.56 0.49
C TYR A 69 -10.42 -4.77 -0.51
N HIS A 70 -11.60 -5.14 -0.02
CA HIS A 70 -12.79 -5.30 -0.86
C HIS A 70 -13.59 -4.00 -0.86
N SER A 71 -13.36 -3.17 -1.88
CA SER A 71 -14.09 -1.92 -2.06
C SER A 71 -15.47 -2.17 -2.68
N VAL A 72 -16.29 -1.12 -2.78
CA VAL A 72 -17.56 -1.15 -3.52
C VAL A 72 -17.38 -1.44 -5.02
N HIS A 73 -16.17 -1.25 -5.55
CA HIS A 73 -15.84 -1.53 -6.95
C HIS A 73 -15.24 -2.93 -7.16
N GLY A 74 -14.91 -3.65 -6.08
CA GLY A 74 -14.27 -4.97 -6.11
C GLY A 74 -12.93 -5.01 -5.37
N PRO A 75 -12.17 -6.10 -5.54
CA PRO A 75 -10.93 -6.32 -4.80
C PRO A 75 -9.80 -5.39 -5.27
N ILE A 76 -9.16 -4.74 -4.32
CA ILE A 76 -7.89 -4.02 -4.46
C ILE A 76 -6.81 -4.87 -3.79
N LYS A 77 -5.68 -5.11 -4.47
CA LYS A 77 -4.57 -5.87 -3.90
C LYS A 77 -3.28 -5.08 -3.99
N SER A 78 -2.49 -5.17 -2.93
CA SER A 78 -1.14 -4.61 -2.85
C SER A 78 -0.24 -5.64 -2.17
N ASN A 79 0.57 -6.32 -2.97
CA ASN A 79 1.50 -7.33 -2.49
C ASN A 79 2.92 -6.96 -2.91
N TRP A 80 3.65 -6.33 -1.99
CA TRP A 80 5.03 -5.94 -2.23
C TRP A 80 6.00 -6.80 -1.45
N LYS A 81 7.18 -6.98 -2.03
CA LYS A 81 8.31 -7.69 -1.44
C LYS A 81 9.61 -7.00 -1.82
N VAL A 82 10.49 -6.85 -0.84
CA VAL A 82 11.88 -6.44 -1.05
C VAL A 82 12.75 -7.69 -1.08
N LYS A 83 13.47 -7.91 -2.17
CA LYS A 83 14.42 -9.02 -2.31
C LYS A 83 15.62 -8.57 -3.11
N ASP A 84 16.83 -8.88 -2.64
CA ASP A 84 18.09 -8.61 -3.36
C ASP A 84 18.27 -7.14 -3.80
N LYS A 85 17.71 -6.19 -3.02
CA LYS A 85 17.63 -4.74 -3.33
C LYS A 85 16.68 -4.38 -4.47
N ASP A 86 15.74 -5.25 -4.81
CA ASP A 86 14.67 -4.94 -5.74
C ASP A 86 13.33 -4.89 -5.00
N PHE A 87 12.54 -3.86 -5.31
CA PHE A 87 11.18 -3.73 -4.82
C PHE A 87 10.23 -4.32 -5.87
N ASN A 88 9.63 -5.46 -5.55
CA ASN A 88 8.69 -6.18 -6.41
C ASN A 88 7.28 -5.94 -5.88
N TRP A 89 6.34 -5.57 -6.76
CA TRP A 89 5.00 -5.18 -6.34
C TRP A 89 3.93 -5.65 -7.31
N ASN A 90 3.05 -6.53 -6.81
CA ASN A 90 1.88 -7.00 -7.52
C ASN A 90 0.65 -6.20 -7.08
N ILE A 91 -0.04 -5.61 -8.05
CA ILE A 91 -1.18 -4.73 -7.83
C ILE A 91 -2.40 -5.27 -8.58
N THR A 92 -3.56 -5.21 -7.94
CA THR A 92 -4.87 -5.37 -8.62
C THR A 92 -5.69 -4.11 -8.43
N VAL A 93 -6.14 -3.51 -9.52
CA VAL A 93 -7.05 -2.35 -9.56
C VAL A 93 -8.40 -2.80 -10.14
N PRO A 94 -9.52 -2.67 -9.41
CA PRO A 94 -10.82 -3.14 -9.86
C PRO A 94 -11.34 -2.35 -11.07
N ALA A 95 -12.22 -2.98 -11.85
CA ALA A 95 -12.85 -2.38 -13.03
C ALA A 95 -13.54 -1.04 -12.69
N ASN A 96 -13.56 -0.11 -13.65
CA ASN A 96 -14.17 1.22 -13.52
C ASN A 96 -13.55 2.07 -12.38
N THR A 97 -12.30 1.79 -12.00
CA THR A 97 -11.48 2.62 -11.10
C THR A 97 -10.13 2.91 -11.74
N THR A 98 -9.39 3.83 -11.14
CA THR A 98 -8.00 4.15 -11.53
C THR A 98 -7.14 4.19 -10.28
N ALA A 99 -5.83 4.05 -10.44
CA ALA A 99 -4.89 4.22 -9.34
C ALA A 99 -3.76 5.19 -9.69
N GLU A 100 -3.35 5.98 -8.69
CA GLU A 100 -2.10 6.72 -8.69
C GLU A 100 -1.11 5.96 -7.81
N ILE A 101 -0.08 5.41 -8.43
CA ILE A 101 0.87 4.52 -7.78
C ILE A 101 2.20 5.23 -7.53
N TYR A 102 2.80 4.96 -6.37
CA TYR A 102 4.03 5.59 -5.92
C TYR A 102 5.10 4.53 -5.68
N ILE A 103 5.88 4.24 -6.72
CA ILE A 103 6.90 3.18 -6.70
C ILE A 103 8.22 3.76 -6.17
N PRO A 104 8.81 3.22 -5.08
CA PRO A 104 10.13 3.66 -4.61
C PRO A 104 11.21 3.39 -5.67
N ALA A 105 11.85 4.44 -6.19
CA ALA A 105 12.87 4.37 -7.23
C ALA A 105 13.71 5.66 -7.29
N LYS A 106 14.97 5.56 -7.75
CA LYS A 106 15.84 6.72 -7.98
C LYS A 106 15.58 7.37 -9.34
N SER A 107 15.26 6.55 -10.35
CA SER A 107 14.87 6.98 -11.69
C SER A 107 13.65 6.21 -12.18
N VAL A 108 12.90 6.80 -13.10
CA VAL A 108 11.83 6.12 -13.84
C VAL A 108 12.37 4.96 -14.70
N ASP A 109 13.62 5.06 -15.16
CA ASP A 109 14.29 4.03 -15.94
C ASP A 109 14.59 2.75 -15.15
N ASP A 110 14.58 2.82 -13.81
CA ASP A 110 14.82 1.67 -12.94
C ASP A 110 13.56 0.79 -12.77
N ILE A 111 12.43 1.22 -13.36
CA ILE A 111 11.12 0.61 -13.16
C ILE A 111 10.69 -0.16 -14.39
N THR A 112 10.30 -1.41 -14.15
CA THR A 112 9.65 -2.24 -15.15
C THR A 112 8.22 -2.58 -14.75
N GLU A 113 7.36 -2.72 -15.74
CA GLU A 113 6.04 -3.33 -15.64
C GLU A 113 6.07 -4.60 -16.50
N SER A 114 5.74 -5.75 -15.90
CA SER A 114 5.75 -7.06 -16.57
C SER A 114 7.02 -7.35 -17.39
N GLY A 115 8.18 -6.86 -16.90
CA GLY A 115 9.50 -7.05 -17.52
C GLY A 115 9.86 -6.07 -18.65
N LYS A 116 8.99 -5.10 -18.98
CA LYS A 116 9.27 -4.00 -19.92
C LYS A 116 9.41 -2.69 -19.18
N LYS A 117 10.05 -1.67 -19.77
CA LYS A 117 10.12 -0.35 -19.14
C LYS A 117 8.71 0.18 -18.87
N ALA A 118 8.45 0.60 -17.63
CA ALA A 118 7.09 1.00 -17.23
C ALA A 118 6.55 2.19 -18.05
N GLY A 119 7.42 3.10 -18.49
CA GLY A 119 7.03 4.23 -19.35
C GLY A 119 6.63 3.87 -20.79
N GLU A 120 6.83 2.61 -21.20
CA GLU A 120 6.46 2.11 -22.54
C GLU A 120 5.16 1.27 -22.53
N ALA A 121 4.60 0.98 -21.35
CA ALA A 121 3.36 0.21 -21.24
C ALA A 121 2.14 1.10 -21.53
N GLU A 122 1.23 0.63 -22.38
CA GLU A 122 0.09 1.43 -22.89
C GLU A 122 -0.82 1.97 -21.77
N ASP A 123 -1.06 1.16 -20.73
CA ASP A 123 -1.95 1.50 -19.62
C ASP A 123 -1.21 2.06 -18.39
N VAL A 124 0.05 2.50 -18.57
CA VAL A 124 0.89 3.03 -17.49
C VAL A 124 1.43 4.41 -17.88
N ARG A 125 0.86 5.45 -17.30
CA ARG A 125 1.23 6.83 -17.60
C ARG A 125 2.15 7.40 -16.53
N PHE A 126 3.40 7.67 -16.88
CA PHE A 126 4.30 8.40 -15.99
C PHE A 126 3.79 9.82 -15.74
N VAL A 127 3.77 10.23 -14.47
CA VAL A 127 3.32 11.57 -14.04
C VAL A 127 4.51 12.43 -13.66
N LYS A 128 5.32 11.98 -12.70
CA LYS A 128 6.46 12.73 -12.15
C LYS A 128 7.36 11.85 -11.28
N MET A 129 8.55 12.36 -10.98
CA MET A 129 9.29 11.94 -9.78
C MET A 129 8.83 12.77 -8.57
N ASP A 130 8.59 12.11 -7.44
CA ASP A 130 8.27 12.69 -6.14
C ASP A 130 9.30 12.22 -5.11
N GLY A 131 10.40 12.97 -4.99
CA GLY A 131 11.56 12.55 -4.20
C GLY A 131 12.14 11.24 -4.72
N SER A 132 12.20 10.21 -3.86
CA SER A 132 12.69 8.86 -4.20
C SER A 132 11.57 7.92 -4.68
N ARG A 133 10.53 8.46 -5.32
CA ARG A 133 9.41 7.69 -5.84
C ARG A 133 9.06 8.15 -7.25
N ALA A 134 8.84 7.21 -8.15
CA ALA A 134 8.20 7.49 -9.43
C ALA A 134 6.69 7.36 -9.28
N VAL A 135 5.96 8.34 -9.81
CA VAL A 135 4.51 8.40 -9.76
C VAL A 135 3.95 8.06 -11.13
N PHE A 136 3.03 7.10 -11.18
CA PHE A 136 2.30 6.72 -12.39
C PHE A 136 0.80 6.74 -12.14
N GLU A 137 0.03 6.96 -13.20
CA GLU A 137 -1.39 6.66 -13.24
C GLU A 137 -1.62 5.39 -14.05
N ILE A 138 -2.47 4.50 -13.52
CA ILE A 138 -2.85 3.24 -14.14
C ILE A 138 -4.38 3.06 -14.14
N GLY A 139 -4.86 2.31 -15.12
CA GLY A 139 -6.26 1.87 -15.20
C GLY A 139 -6.56 0.67 -14.31
N SER A 140 -7.71 0.05 -14.57
CA SER A 140 -8.07 -1.24 -13.95
C SER A 140 -7.28 -2.38 -14.57
N GLY A 141 -6.85 -3.34 -13.75
CA GLY A 141 -6.10 -4.49 -14.22
C GLY A 141 -5.22 -5.10 -13.13
N ASP A 142 -4.45 -6.10 -13.53
CA ASP A 142 -3.39 -6.69 -12.73
C ASP A 142 -2.04 -6.26 -13.30
N TYR A 143 -1.17 -5.76 -12.43
CA TYR A 143 0.13 -5.22 -12.80
C TYR A 143 1.24 -5.83 -11.95
N HIS A 144 2.43 -5.98 -12.54
CA HIS A 144 3.63 -6.40 -11.82
C HIS A 144 4.75 -5.40 -12.04
N PHE A 145 5.00 -4.57 -11.02
CA PHE A 145 6.07 -3.59 -11.03
C PHE A 145 7.32 -4.10 -10.33
N VAL A 146 8.47 -3.81 -10.91
CA VAL A 146 9.77 -4.01 -10.26
C VAL A 146 10.54 -2.71 -10.33
N SER A 147 10.96 -2.18 -9.17
CA SER A 147 12.00 -1.16 -9.11
C SER A 147 13.32 -1.80 -8.71
N ASN A 148 14.30 -1.69 -9.60
CA ASN A 148 15.65 -2.15 -9.33
C ASN A 148 16.36 -1.17 -8.39
N HIS A 149 17.38 -1.65 -7.67
CA HIS A 149 18.25 -0.80 -6.85
C HIS A 149 17.52 -0.04 -5.73
N PHE A 150 16.48 -0.63 -5.18
CA PHE A 150 15.82 -0.23 -3.95
C PHE A 150 16.82 -0.24 -2.78
N LYS A 151 16.97 0.94 -2.14
CA LYS A 151 18.04 1.42 -1.22
C LYS A 151 19.10 2.29 -1.91
#